data_AF-A0A9D7Y3J0-F1
#
_entry.id   AF-A0A9D7Y3J0-F1
#
_cell.length_a   1.000
_cell.length_b   1.000
_cell.length_c   1.000
_cell.angle_alpha   90.00
_cell.angle_beta   90.00
_cell.angle_gamma   90.00
#
_symmetry.space_group_name_H-M   'P 1'
#
loop_
_entity.id
_entity.type
_entity.pdbx_description
1 polymer ?
#
loop_
_entity_poly.entity_id
_entity_poly.type
_entity_poly.pdbx_seq_one_letter_code
_entity_poly.pdbx_strand_id
1 'polypeptide(L)'
;MYVFKRYIVIIFSIALGMTIYLLFRHTTTSLYLLATKLGFSESIDNVRDYVSFLHFPAWFIYSLPDGLWMFSFVLLMMSIWDFRLAGPGKVWIYLSILLGITFEIFQAFVSRLGFFDWIDMIFIILGAVLPFLLFNNKNNFYEKV
;
A
#
# COMPACT_ATOMS: atom_id res chain seq x y z
N MET A 1 4.90 -20.09 -13.14
CA MET A 1 5.42 -19.93 -11.76
C MET A 1 5.63 -18.47 -11.33
N TYR A 2 6.12 -17.58 -12.20
CA TYR A 2 6.41 -16.17 -11.87
C TYR A 2 5.19 -15.29 -11.60
N VAL A 3 4.07 -15.51 -12.31
CA VAL A 3 2.82 -14.77 -12.09
C VAL A 3 2.28 -15.01 -10.68
N PHE A 4 2.31 -16.26 -10.22
CA PHE A 4 1.89 -16.64 -8.86
C PHE A 4 2.75 -15.95 -7.78
N LYS A 5 4.08 -15.89 -7.97
CA LYS A 5 4.98 -15.18 -7.05
C LYS A 5 4.62 -13.69 -6.92
N ARG A 6 4.20 -13.01 -8.00
CA ARG A 6 3.80 -11.60 -7.96
C ARG A 6 2.57 -11.38 -7.09
N TYR A 7 1.55 -12.25 -7.22
CA TYR A 7 0.35 -12.17 -6.39
C TYR A 7 0.64 -12.41 -4.91
N ILE A 8 1.59 -13.29 -4.57
CA ILE A 8 2.04 -13.45 -3.18
C ILE A 8 2.61 -12.14 -2.64
N VAL A 9 3.49 -11.46 -3.40
CA VAL A 9 4.08 -10.18 -2.97
C VAL A 9 3.01 -9.10 -2.82
N ILE A 10 2.03 -9.04 -3.72
CA ILE A 10 0.89 -8.11 -3.64
C ILE A 10 0.10 -8.37 -2.34
N ILE A 11 -0.34 -9.60 -2.11
CA ILE A 11 -1.15 -9.97 -0.93
C ILE A 11 -0.36 -9.72 0.35
N PHE A 12 0.92 -10.09 0.38
CA PHE A 12 1.79 -9.86 1.52
C PHE A 12 1.92 -8.37 1.85
N SER A 13 2.12 -7.52 0.83
CA SER A 13 2.25 -6.07 1.02
C SER A 13 0.97 -5.46 1.59
N ILE A 14 -0.20 -5.87 1.07
CA ILE A 14 -1.50 -5.44 1.56
C ILE A 14 -1.71 -5.90 3.01
N ALA A 15 -1.45 -7.18 3.30
CA ALA A 15 -1.59 -7.75 4.63
C ALA A 15 -0.69 -7.02 5.64
N LEU A 16 0.57 -6.78 5.29
CA LEU A 16 1.51 -6.07 6.15
C LEU A 16 1.05 -4.64 6.44
N GLY A 17 0.62 -3.90 5.42
CA GLY A 17 0.05 -2.55 5.60
C GLY A 17 -1.18 -2.57 6.50
N MET A 18 -2.11 -3.50 6.28
CA MET A 18 -3.30 -3.66 7.13
C MET A 18 -2.95 -4.01 8.58
N THR A 19 -1.99 -4.91 8.80
CA THR A 19 -1.55 -5.30 10.15
C THR A 19 -0.95 -4.11 10.90
N ILE A 20 -0.04 -3.35 10.27
CA ILE A 20 0.54 -2.16 10.89
C ILE A 20 -0.57 -1.16 11.25
N TYR A 21 -1.48 -0.94 10.31
CA TYR A 21 -2.55 0.03 10.44
C TYR A 21 -3.55 -0.34 11.55
N LEU A 22 -3.97 -1.60 11.64
CA LEU A 22 -4.92 -2.06 12.66
C LEU A 22 -4.30 -2.11 14.06
N LEU A 23 -3.03 -2.49 14.19
CA LEU A 23 -2.41 -2.69 15.49
C LEU A 23 -1.91 -1.37 16.11
N PHE A 24 -1.30 -0.50 15.31
CA PHE A 24 -0.55 0.64 15.84
C PHE A 24 -1.22 2.01 15.64
N ARG A 25 -2.23 2.14 14.75
CA ARG A 25 -2.99 3.41 14.61
C ARG A 25 -4.22 3.45 15.51
N HIS A 26 -4.81 4.65 15.66
CA HIS A 26 -5.99 4.89 16.49
C HIS A 26 -7.23 4.06 16.05
N THR A 27 -8.10 3.76 17.03
CA THR A 27 -9.38 3.03 16.83
C THR A 27 -10.42 3.80 16.01
N THR A 28 -10.20 5.09 15.74
CA THR A 28 -11.11 5.91 14.94
C THR A 28 -10.89 5.76 13.43
N THR A 29 -9.92 4.96 13.02
CA THR A 29 -9.58 4.78 11.61
C THR A 29 -10.59 3.90 10.87
N SER A 30 -10.75 4.14 9.57
CA SER A 30 -11.73 3.43 8.72
C SER A 30 -11.57 1.91 8.74
N LEU A 31 -10.33 1.40 8.77
CA LEU A 31 -10.06 -0.04 8.83
C LEU A 31 -10.46 -0.65 10.17
N TYR A 32 -10.18 0.03 11.29
CA TYR A 32 -10.61 -0.44 12.60
C TYR A 32 -12.15 -0.43 12.70
N LEU A 33 -12.80 0.66 12.27
CA LEU A 33 -14.26 0.76 12.26
C LEU A 33 -14.91 -0.32 11.38
N LEU A 34 -14.29 -0.67 10.26
CA LEU A 34 -14.73 -1.80 9.43
C LEU A 34 -14.59 -3.12 10.19
N ALA A 35 -13.45 -3.36 10.83
CA ALA A 35 -13.24 -4.57 11.63
C ALA A 35 -14.23 -4.69 12.80
N THR A 36 -14.54 -3.58 13.47
CA THR A 36 -15.57 -3.52 14.52
C THR A 36 -16.95 -3.89 13.98
N LYS A 37 -17.34 -3.36 12.80
CA LYS A 37 -18.60 -3.72 12.14
C LYS A 37 -18.69 -5.20 11.78
N LEU A 38 -17.55 -5.82 11.50
CA LEU A 38 -17.44 -7.25 11.23
C LEU A 38 -17.33 -8.12 12.49
N GLY A 39 -17.29 -7.51 13.69
CA GLY A 39 -17.21 -8.22 14.97
C GLY A 39 -15.80 -8.62 15.42
N PHE A 40 -14.75 -8.08 14.82
CA PHE A 40 -13.36 -8.45 15.11
C PHE A 40 -12.64 -7.54 16.12
N SER A 41 -13.31 -6.52 16.68
CA SER A 41 -12.66 -5.52 17.54
C SER A 41 -11.98 -6.12 18.76
N GLU A 42 -12.63 -7.05 19.46
CA GLU A 42 -12.05 -7.68 20.67
C GLU A 42 -10.77 -8.47 20.35
N SER A 43 -10.75 -9.22 19.24
CA SER A 43 -9.55 -9.95 18.82
C SER A 43 -8.41 -9.00 18.45
N ILE A 44 -8.72 -7.87 17.80
CA ILE A 44 -7.72 -6.85 17.45
C ILE A 44 -7.19 -6.21 18.73
N ASP A 45 -8.06 -5.76 19.64
CA ASP A 45 -7.67 -5.09 20.87
C ASP A 45 -6.82 -6.00 21.76
N ASN A 46 -7.16 -7.28 21.88
CA ASN A 46 -6.32 -8.26 22.57
C ASN A 46 -4.90 -8.31 22.00
N VAL A 47 -4.77 -8.38 20.67
CA VAL A 47 -3.45 -8.38 20.02
C VAL A 47 -2.72 -7.06 20.25
N ARG A 48 -3.43 -5.93 20.22
CA ARG A 48 -2.85 -4.59 20.50
C ARG A 48 -2.28 -4.49 21.90
N ASP A 49 -2.98 -5.04 22.89
CA ASP A 49 -2.50 -5.09 24.27
C ASP A 49 -1.21 -5.92 24.36
N TYR A 50 -1.15 -7.07 23.67
CA TYR A 50 0.06 -7.88 23.60
C TYR A 50 1.24 -7.19 22.94
N VAL A 51 1.03 -6.31 21.96
CA VAL A 51 2.11 -5.59 21.25
C VAL A 51 2.31 -4.16 21.73
N SER A 52 1.61 -3.73 22.79
CA SER A 52 1.61 -2.35 23.29
C SER A 52 2.99 -1.84 23.75
N PHE A 53 3.90 -2.76 24.09
CA PHE A 53 5.27 -2.43 24.47
C PHE A 53 6.18 -2.10 23.27
N LEU A 54 5.75 -2.41 22.04
CA LEU A 54 6.50 -2.12 20.83
C LEU A 54 6.29 -0.66 20.40
N HIS A 55 7.40 0.06 20.28
CA HIS A 55 7.40 1.44 19.82
C HIS A 55 8.04 1.50 18.44
N PHE A 56 7.27 1.97 17.46
CA PHE A 56 7.74 2.22 16.10
C PHE A 56 7.79 3.73 15.84
N PRO A 57 8.73 4.20 14.99
CA PRO A 57 8.78 5.60 14.61
C PRO A 57 7.51 6.00 13.83
N ALA A 58 7.15 7.28 13.89
CA ALA A 58 5.93 7.80 13.26
C ALA A 58 5.82 7.43 11.77
N TRP A 59 6.90 7.56 10.99
CA TRP A 59 6.91 7.20 9.56
C TRP A 59 6.54 5.73 9.31
N PHE A 60 6.82 4.82 10.25
CA PHE A 60 6.51 3.41 10.12
C PHE A 60 5.03 3.13 10.35
N ILE A 61 4.40 3.84 11.29
CA ILE A 61 2.99 3.65 11.64
C ILE A 61 2.07 4.42 10.68
N TYR A 62 2.49 5.62 10.31
CA TYR A 62 1.67 6.53 9.54
C TYR A 62 1.98 6.42 8.04
N SER A 63 3.24 6.48 7.59
CA SER A 63 3.53 6.58 6.15
C SER A 63 3.74 5.26 5.42
N LEU A 64 4.36 4.28 6.09
CA LEU A 64 4.70 2.99 5.47
C LEU A 64 3.47 2.20 4.96
N PRO A 65 2.33 2.11 5.69
CA PRO A 65 1.15 1.42 5.18
C PRO A 65 0.65 1.96 3.84
N ASP A 66 0.62 3.29 3.68
CA ASP A 66 0.17 3.93 2.45
C ASP A 66 1.12 3.64 1.28
N GLY A 67 2.44 3.64 1.53
CA GLY A 67 3.43 3.20 0.56
C GLY A 67 3.29 1.72 0.15
N LEU A 68 3.01 0.83 1.11
CA LEU A 68 2.80 -0.61 0.85
C LEU A 68 1.52 -0.85 0.02
N TRP A 69 0.45 -0.13 0.32
CA TRP A 69 -0.79 -0.20 -0.46
C TRP A 69 -0.56 0.32 -1.87
N MET A 70 0.11 1.46 -2.02
CA MET A 70 0.45 2.04 -3.31
C MET A 70 1.32 1.09 -4.15
N PHE A 71 2.33 0.48 -3.53
CA PHE A 71 3.17 -0.57 -4.13
C PHE A 71 2.33 -1.75 -4.65
N SER A 72 1.47 -2.29 -3.78
CA SER A 72 0.64 -3.44 -4.12
C SER A 72 -0.33 -3.14 -5.25
N PHE A 73 -0.88 -1.93 -5.28
CA PHE A 73 -1.86 -1.50 -6.26
C PHE A 73 -1.22 -1.29 -7.63
N VAL A 74 -0.07 -0.61 -7.70
CA VAL A 74 0.67 -0.45 -8.96
C VAL A 74 1.15 -1.80 -9.47
N LEU A 75 1.70 -2.67 -8.61
CA LEU A 75 2.14 -4.01 -9.01
C LEU A 75 0.96 -4.87 -9.52
N LEU A 76 -0.21 -4.74 -8.91
CA LEU A 76 -1.43 -5.39 -9.38
C LEU A 76 -1.84 -4.86 -10.77
N MET A 77 -1.86 -3.54 -10.97
CA MET A 77 -2.19 -2.93 -12.27
C MET A 77 -1.20 -3.35 -13.35
N MET A 78 0.10 -3.33 -13.05
CA MET A 78 1.11 -3.86 -13.97
C MET A 78 0.87 -5.33 -14.28
N SER A 79 0.47 -6.15 -13.30
CA SER A 79 0.21 -7.57 -13.50
C SER A 79 -1.05 -7.86 -14.34
N ILE A 80 -2.13 -7.11 -14.13
CA ILE A 80 -3.37 -7.22 -14.94
C ILE A 80 -3.09 -6.92 -16.41
N TRP A 81 -2.18 -5.97 -16.68
CA TRP A 81 -1.81 -5.54 -18.03
C TRP A 81 -0.54 -6.21 -18.57
N ASP A 82 -0.12 -7.34 -17.99
CA ASP A 82 1.08 -8.10 -18.41
C ASP A 82 2.36 -7.24 -18.55
N PHE A 83 2.50 -6.20 -17.72
CA PHE A 83 3.62 -5.27 -17.74
C PHE A 83 3.79 -4.57 -19.10
N ARG A 84 2.73 -4.51 -19.91
CA ARG A 84 2.70 -3.79 -21.19
C ARG A 84 2.50 -2.31 -20.92
N LEU A 85 3.59 -1.55 -20.99
CA LEU A 85 3.58 -0.09 -20.87
C LEU A 85 3.17 0.63 -22.17
N ALA A 86 2.39 -0.05 -23.02
CA ALA A 86 1.88 0.45 -24.29
C ALA A 86 0.37 0.22 -24.37
N GLY A 87 -0.34 1.11 -25.06
CA GLY A 87 -1.80 1.03 -25.19
C GLY A 87 -2.55 1.36 -23.90
N PRO A 88 -3.79 0.87 -23.73
CA PRO A 88 -4.68 1.30 -22.64
C PRO A 88 -4.17 0.95 -21.25
N GLY A 89 -3.39 -0.15 -21.09
CA GLY A 89 -2.82 -0.54 -19.80
C GLY A 89 -1.89 0.52 -19.21
N LYS A 90 -1.16 1.26 -20.06
CA LYS A 90 -0.33 2.39 -19.64
C LYS A 90 -1.17 3.44 -18.90
N VAL A 91 -2.34 3.78 -19.45
CA VAL A 91 -3.25 4.80 -18.89
C VAL A 91 -3.71 4.38 -17.50
N TRP A 92 -4.15 3.13 -17.32
CA TRP A 92 -4.61 2.62 -16.03
C TRP A 92 -3.51 2.61 -14.96
N ILE A 93 -2.28 2.24 -15.35
CA ILE A 93 -1.14 2.26 -14.44
C ILE A 93 -0.81 3.70 -14.01
N TYR A 94 -0.69 4.65 -14.93
CA TYR A 94 -0.40 6.03 -14.52
C TYR A 94 -1.58 6.69 -13.79
N LEU A 95 -2.81 6.33 -14.11
CA LEU A 95 -3.99 6.80 -13.39
C LEU A 95 -3.97 6.32 -11.94
N SER A 96 -3.58 5.08 -11.68
CA SER A 96 -3.42 4.56 -10.31
C SER A 96 -2.40 5.37 -9.49
N ILE A 97 -1.32 5.81 -10.12
CA ILE A 97 -0.28 6.66 -9.50
C ILE A 97 -0.79 8.07 -9.26
N LEU A 98 -1.45 8.64 -10.26
CA LEU A 98 -2.01 9.98 -10.16
C LEU A 98 -3.06 10.05 -9.04
N LEU A 99 -3.92 9.04 -8.91
CA LEU A 99 -4.92 8.97 -7.85
C LEU A 99 -4.27 8.97 -6.46
N GLY A 100 -3.25 8.15 -6.22
CA GLY A 100 -2.56 8.12 -4.92
C GLY A 100 -1.95 9.47 -4.54
N ILE A 101 -1.20 10.08 -5.45
CA ILE A 101 -0.56 11.39 -5.22
C ILE A 101 -1.62 12.50 -5.05
N THR A 102 -2.65 12.49 -5.90
CA THR A 102 -3.70 13.52 -5.85
C THR A 102 -4.51 13.42 -4.57
N PHE A 103 -4.77 12.21 -4.07
CA PHE A 103 -5.47 12.00 -2.82
C PHE A 103 -4.71 12.61 -1.64
N GLU A 104 -3.39 12.44 -1.61
CA GLU A 104 -2.52 13.02 -0.58
C GLU A 104 -2.48 14.56 -0.66
N ILE A 105 -2.30 15.11 -1.87
CA ILE A 105 -2.37 16.56 -2.09
C ILE A 105 -3.74 17.12 -1.69
N PHE A 106 -4.83 16.39 -1.92
CA PHE A 106 -6.17 16.84 -1.57
C PHE A 106 -6.40 16.91 -0.06
N GLN A 107 -5.71 16.08 0.74
CA GLN A 107 -5.73 16.20 2.20
C GLN A 107 -5.17 17.55 2.69
N ALA A 108 -4.25 18.18 1.93
CA ALA A 108 -3.74 19.52 2.25
C ALA A 108 -4.84 20.59 2.19
N PHE A 109 -5.86 20.39 1.35
CA PHE A 109 -6.97 21.34 1.17
C PHE A 109 -8.20 20.99 2.01
N VAL A 110 -8.35 19.72 2.40
CA VAL A 110 -9.51 19.22 3.15
C VAL A 110 -9.05 18.51 4.42
N SER A 111 -8.94 19.27 5.51
CA SER A 111 -8.47 18.79 6.82
C SER A 111 -9.30 17.66 7.44
N ARG A 112 -10.50 17.38 6.91
CA ARG A 112 -11.38 16.30 7.38
C ARG A 112 -10.98 14.92 6.84
N LEU A 113 -10.13 14.86 5.81
CA LEU A 113 -9.68 13.62 5.17
C LEU A 113 -8.32 13.12 5.70
N GLY A 114 -7.52 14.00 6.29
CA GLY A 114 -6.19 13.71 6.84
C GLY A 114 -5.36 14.97 7.00
N PHE A 115 -4.11 14.82 7.44
CA PHE A 115 -3.09 15.87 7.43
C PHE A 115 -2.09 15.54 6.35
N PHE A 116 -1.83 16.47 5.44
CA PHE A 116 -0.78 16.31 4.45
C PHE A 116 0.60 16.20 5.13
N ASP A 117 1.29 15.09 4.87
CA ASP A 117 2.66 14.87 5.32
C ASP A 117 3.59 14.61 4.11
N TRP A 118 4.74 15.30 4.10
CA TRP A 118 5.78 15.07 3.10
C TRP A 118 6.32 13.64 3.15
N ILE A 119 6.34 13.02 4.33
CA ILE A 119 6.78 11.63 4.49
C ILE A 119 5.78 10.69 3.80
N ASP A 120 4.48 10.92 3.94
CA ASP A 120 3.44 10.13 3.26
C ASP A 120 3.60 10.22 1.74
N MET A 121 3.87 11.41 1.21
CA MET A 121 4.13 11.59 -0.22
C MET A 121 5.41 10.87 -0.69
N ILE A 122 6.48 10.86 0.11
CA ILE A 122 7.70 10.08 -0.21
C ILE A 122 7.37 8.58 -0.29
N PHE A 123 6.64 8.04 0.68
CA PHE A 123 6.27 6.62 0.70
C PHE A 123 5.33 6.24 -0.44
N ILE A 124 4.38 7.10 -0.80
CA ILE A 124 3.51 6.91 -1.97
C ILE A 124 4.34 6.89 -3.26
N ILE A 125 5.28 7.84 -3.44
CA ILE A 125 6.15 7.88 -4.62
C ILE A 125 7.05 6.63 -4.68
N LEU A 126 7.64 6.23 -3.56
CA LEU A 126 8.44 5.00 -3.49
C LEU A 126 7.59 3.77 -3.84
N GLY A 127 6.39 3.67 -3.27
CA GLY A 127 5.43 2.60 -3.59
C GLY A 127 5.05 2.61 -5.07
N ALA A 128 4.91 3.78 -5.69
CA ALA A 128 4.62 3.89 -7.12
C ALA A 128 5.79 3.43 -8.01
N VAL A 129 7.04 3.76 -7.63
CA VAL A 129 8.23 3.54 -8.47
C VAL A 129 8.81 2.13 -8.31
N LEU A 130 8.84 1.59 -7.10
CA LEU A 130 9.47 0.29 -6.80
C LEU A 130 8.96 -0.88 -7.67
N PRO A 131 7.67 -1.02 -8.00
CA PRO A 131 7.18 -2.10 -8.87
C PRO A 131 7.85 -2.08 -10.26
N PHE A 132 8.10 -0.89 -10.81
CA PHE A 132 8.78 -0.75 -12.10
C PHE A 132 10.25 -1.13 -12.02
N LEU A 133 10.92 -0.86 -10.90
CA LEU A 133 12.34 -1.18 -10.70
C LEU A 133 12.54 -2.68 -10.47
N LEU A 134 11.71 -3.28 -9.62
CA LEU A 134 11.87 -4.67 -9.19
C LEU A 134 11.34 -5.69 -10.23
N PHE A 135 10.30 -5.33 -10.98
CA PHE A 135 9.59 -6.26 -11.86
C PHE A 135 9.64 -5.88 -13.35
N ASN A 136 10.61 -5.05 -13.76
CA ASN A 136 10.76 -4.65 -15.17
C ASN A 136 10.94 -5.88 -16.09
N ASN A 137 10.36 -5.80 -17.30
CA ASN A 137 10.35 -6.89 -18.28
C ASN A 137 11.74 -7.37 -18.70
N LYS A 138 12.79 -6.53 -18.57
CA LYS A 138 14.18 -6.92 -18.87
C LYS A 138 14.71 -8.02 -17.95
N ASN A 139 14.30 -8.05 -16.68
CA ASN A 139 14.75 -9.07 -15.72
C ASN A 139 14.15 -10.46 -16.03
N ASN A 140 13.00 -10.50 -16.71
CA ASN A 140 12.36 -11.77 -17.12
C ASN A 140 12.92 -12.35 -18.43
N PHE A 141 13.79 -11.64 -19.15
CA PHE A 141 14.37 -12.13 -20.41
C PHE A 141 15.67 -12.92 -20.19
N TYR A 142 16.44 -12.60 -19.15
CA TYR A 142 17.69 -13.29 -18.82
C TYR A 142 17.49 -14.58 -18.02
N GLU A 143 16.31 -14.79 -17.41
CA GLU A 143 15.96 -16.05 -16.72
C GLU A 143 15.17 -17.05 -17.59
N LYS A 144 14.99 -16.72 -18.88
CA LYS A 144 14.33 -17.59 -19.87
C LYS A 144 15.30 -18.43 -20.70
N VAL A 145 16.60 -18.40 -20.40
CA VAL A 145 17.65 -19.18 -21.06
C VAL A 145 18.07 -20.34 -20.16
#